data_AF-A0A7D3VQT6-F1
#
_entry.id   AF-A0A7D3VQT6-F1
#
_cell.length_a   1.000
_cell.length_b   1.000
_cell.length_c   1.000
_cell.angle_alpha   90.00
_cell.angle_beta   90.00
_cell.angle_gamma   90.00
#
_symmetry.space_group_name_H-M   'P 1'
#
loop_
_entity.id
_entity.type
_entity.pdbx_description
1 polymer ?
#
loop_
_entity_poly.entity_id
_entity_poly.type
_entity_poly.pdbx_seq_one_letter_code
_entity_poly.pdbx_strand_id
1 'polypeptide(L)'
;MTTGARRRDEVARLAGISVEYYQRLEQGRAGHPSSKVLDALAGALRLDEVERDHLRTLAQAGRERARTPAPRTETVRPELVAMLNLVSTPAMALNDRFDVLVALAVAVRLFTLDIAVGAVASPARANLARHLF
;
A
#
# COMPACT_ATOMS: atom_id res chain seq x y z
N MET A 1 8.02 -0.87 20.88
CA MET A 1 6.57 -0.74 20.71
C MET A 1 6.13 -1.81 19.73
N THR A 2 5.45 -2.86 20.20
CA THR A 2 5.04 -4.02 19.40
C THR A 2 3.70 -3.71 18.73
N THR A 3 3.71 -3.13 17.53
CA THR A 3 2.50 -3.04 16.71
C THR A 3 2.31 -4.39 16.02
N GLY A 4 1.80 -5.38 16.78
CA GLY A 4 1.33 -6.63 16.19
C GLY A 4 0.02 -6.39 15.44
N ALA A 5 -0.17 -7.06 14.30
CA ALA A 5 -1.43 -6.99 13.56
C ALA A 5 -2.61 -7.42 14.45
N ARG A 6 -3.61 -6.56 14.59
CA ARG A 6 -4.84 -6.86 15.33
C ARG A 6 -5.75 -7.75 14.51
N ARG A 7 -6.50 -8.64 15.17
CA ARG A 7 -7.53 -9.41 14.48
C ARG A 7 -8.71 -8.50 14.13
N ARG A 8 -9.43 -8.82 13.04
CA ARG A 8 -10.52 -7.99 12.51
C ARG A 8 -11.66 -7.77 13.52
N ASP A 9 -12.03 -8.83 14.22
CA ASP A 9 -13.00 -8.84 15.30
C ASP A 9 -12.59 -7.93 16.47
N GLU A 10 -11.30 -7.93 16.82
CA GLU A 10 -10.76 -7.04 17.83
C GLU A 10 -10.84 -5.57 17.41
N VAL A 11 -10.48 -5.25 16.17
CA VAL A 11 -10.57 -3.88 15.63
C VAL A 11 -12.03 -3.40 15.63
N ALA A 12 -12.96 -4.22 15.13
CA ALA A 12 -14.39 -3.88 15.10
C ALA A 12 -14.93 -3.60 16.50
N ARG A 13 -14.61 -4.48 17.47
CA ARG A 13 -15.00 -4.31 18.87
C ARG A 13 -14.42 -3.02 19.48
N LEU A 14 -13.15 -2.72 19.24
CA LEU A 14 -12.51 -1.51 19.76
C LEU A 14 -13.04 -0.23 19.11
N ALA A 15 -13.42 -0.28 17.83
CA ALA A 15 -14.02 0.83 17.11
C ALA A 15 -15.54 0.99 17.39
N GLY A 16 -16.16 0.06 18.13
CA GLY A 16 -17.58 0.10 18.44
C GLY A 16 -18.48 -0.11 17.22
N ILE A 17 -18.04 -0.90 16.24
CA ILE A 17 -18.78 -1.23 15.02
C ILE A 17 -18.97 -2.75 14.88
N SER A 18 -19.94 -3.17 14.07
CA SER A 18 -20.10 -4.60 13.79
C SER A 18 -18.96 -5.14 12.94
N VAL A 19 -18.65 -6.43 13.10
CA VAL A 19 -17.63 -7.12 12.29
C VAL A 19 -18.01 -7.09 10.81
N GLU A 20 -19.30 -7.25 10.50
CA GLU A 20 -19.83 -7.16 9.14
C GLU A 20 -19.63 -5.76 8.55
N TYR A 21 -19.81 -4.70 9.35
CA TYR A 21 -19.57 -3.33 8.89
C TYR A 21 -18.07 -3.08 8.64
N TYR A 22 -17.20 -3.58 9.52
CA TYR A 22 -15.74 -3.52 9.32
C TYR A 22 -15.31 -4.28 8.04
N GLN A 23 -15.84 -5.49 7.80
CA GLN A 23 -15.56 -6.24 6.57
C GLN A 23 -16.03 -5.49 5.32
N ARG A 24 -17.20 -4.85 5.36
CA ARG A 24 -17.67 -4.00 4.26
C ARG A 24 -16.75 -2.79 4.04
N LEU A 25 -16.18 -2.21 5.10
CA LEU A 25 -15.21 -1.12 4.98
C LEU A 25 -13.93 -1.60 4.30
N GLU A 26 -13.37 -2.74 4.71
CA GLU A 26 -12.19 -3.34 4.09
C GLU A 26 -12.40 -3.64 2.60
N GLN A 27 -13.61 -4.04 2.22
CA GLN A 27 -13.98 -4.33 0.83
C GLN A 27 -14.34 -3.08 0.02
N GLY A 28 -14.36 -1.89 0.62
CA GLY A 28 -14.81 -0.65 -0.02
C GLY A 28 -16.32 -0.60 -0.32
N ARG A 29 -17.13 -1.41 0.38
CA ARG A 29 -18.59 -1.58 0.17
C ARG A 29 -19.45 -0.97 1.29
N ALA A 30 -18.84 -0.37 2.30
CA ALA A 30 -19.55 0.24 3.43
C ALA A 30 -20.13 1.64 3.14
N GLY A 31 -19.96 2.15 1.92
CA GLY A 31 -20.34 3.52 1.58
C GLY A 31 -19.46 4.54 2.30
N HIS A 32 -20.07 5.57 2.86
CA HIS A 32 -19.38 6.69 3.50
C HIS A 32 -19.37 6.54 5.03
N PRO A 33 -18.26 6.12 5.67
CA PRO A 33 -18.14 6.15 7.12
C PRO A 33 -18.18 7.60 7.63
N SER A 34 -18.81 7.82 8.78
CA SER A 34 -18.82 9.13 9.43
C SER A 34 -17.45 9.47 10.02
N SER A 35 -17.19 10.76 10.27
CA SER A 35 -15.97 11.19 10.99
C SER A 35 -15.79 10.45 12.31
N LYS A 36 -16.87 10.26 13.07
CA LYS A 36 -16.87 9.50 14.32
C LYS A 36 -16.40 8.06 14.14
N VAL A 37 -16.82 7.38 13.07
CA VAL A 37 -16.36 6.02 12.75
C VAL A 37 -14.87 6.03 12.38
N LEU A 38 -14.41 7.01 11.60
CA LEU A 38 -13.00 7.13 11.22
C LEU A 38 -12.10 7.39 12.43
N ASP A 39 -12.51 8.27 13.34
CA ASP A 39 -11.76 8.56 14.57
C ASP A 39 -11.70 7.33 15.49
N ALA A 40 -12.80 6.58 15.61
CA ALA A 40 -12.85 5.33 16.37
C ALA A 40 -11.93 4.25 15.76
N LEU A 41 -11.92 4.11 14.43
CA LEU A 41 -11.01 3.20 13.72
C LEU A 41 -9.55 3.60 13.90
N ALA A 42 -9.23 4.89 13.81
CA ALA A 42 -7.86 5.37 14.05
C ALA A 42 -7.37 5.05 15.46
N GLY A 43 -8.24 5.18 16.47
CA GLY A 43 -7.94 4.73 17.83
C GLY A 43 -7.77 3.21 17.94
N ALA A 44 -8.67 2.46 17.31
CA ALA A 44 -8.64 0.99 17.28
C ALA A 44 -7.45 0.42 16.49
N LEU A 45 -6.83 1.17 15.59
CA LEU A 45 -5.63 0.78 14.86
C LEU A 45 -4.34 1.39 15.46
N ARG A 46 -4.47 2.22 16.49
CA ARG A 46 -3.35 2.97 17.10
C ARG A 46 -2.56 3.79 16.08
N LEU A 47 -3.28 4.40 15.14
CA LEU A 47 -2.67 5.22 14.11
C LEU A 47 -1.97 6.43 14.76
N ASP A 48 -0.93 6.95 14.12
CA ASP A 48 -0.35 8.26 14.45
C ASP A 48 -1.10 9.41 13.75
N GLU A 49 -0.61 10.65 13.84
CA GLU A 49 -1.26 11.82 13.24
C GLU A 49 -1.23 11.78 11.71
N VAL A 50 -0.12 11.34 11.13
CA VAL A 50 0.06 11.23 9.67
C VAL A 50 -0.86 10.16 9.10
N GLU A 51 -0.92 9.00 9.76
CA GLU A 51 -1.80 7.89 9.37
C GLU A 51 -3.28 8.23 9.52
N ARG A 52 -3.65 9.04 10.53
CA ARG A 52 -5.02 9.57 10.69
C ARG A 52 -5.44 10.46 9.53
N ASP A 53 -4.58 11.38 9.13
CA ASP A 53 -4.86 12.27 8.01
C ASP A 53 -4.91 11.51 6.68
N HIS A 54 -4.05 10.50 6.54
CA HIS A 54 -4.12 9.57 5.42
C HIS A 54 -5.46 8.81 5.38
N LEU A 55 -5.92 8.27 6.51
CA LEU A 55 -7.21 7.58 6.62
C LEU A 55 -8.38 8.49 6.21
N ARG A 56 -8.38 9.75 6.66
CA ARG A 56 -9.40 10.74 6.28
C ARG A 56 -9.36 11.05 4.79
N THR A 57 -8.17 11.15 4.21
CA THR A 57 -7.98 11.36 2.77
C THR A 57 -8.52 10.18 1.96
N LEU A 58 -8.23 8.95 2.38
CA LEU A 58 -8.77 7.73 1.75
C LEU A 58 -10.30 7.67 1.79
N ALA A 59 -10.90 8.02 2.93
CA ALA A 59 -12.35 8.05 3.09
C ALA A 59 -13.04 9.12 2.23
N GLN A 60 -12.33 10.20 1.90
CA GLN A 60 -12.78 11.22 0.94
C GLN A 60 -12.59 10.77 -0.50
N ALA A 61 -11.46 10.17 -0.85
CA ALA A 61 -11.19 9.67 -2.20
C ALA A 61 -12.12 8.52 -2.62
N GLY A 62 -12.58 7.70 -1.66
CA GLY A 62 -13.62 6.69 -1.87
C GLY A 62 -14.96 7.27 -2.36
N ARG A 63 -15.22 8.57 -2.13
CA ARG A 63 -16.42 9.29 -2.60
C ARG A 63 -16.45 9.44 -4.12
N GLU A 64 -15.28 9.53 -4.76
CA GLU A 64 -15.14 9.78 -6.20
C GLU A 64 -14.96 8.49 -7.00
N ARG A 65 -14.54 7.39 -6.36
CA ARG A 65 -14.23 6.12 -7.04
C ARG A 65 -15.47 5.23 -7.19
N ALA A 66 -16.34 5.59 -8.15
CA ALA A 66 -17.32 4.65 -8.73
C ALA A 66 -16.69 3.65 -9.74
N ARG A 67 -15.38 3.65 -9.92
CA ARG A 67 -14.69 2.75 -10.85
C ARG A 67 -13.45 2.19 -10.18
N THR A 68 -13.47 0.89 -9.89
CA THR A 68 -12.26 0.10 -9.72
C THR A 68 -11.37 0.40 -10.92
N PRO A 69 -10.20 1.06 -10.75
CA PRO A 69 -9.26 1.14 -11.85
C PRO A 69 -8.94 -0.32 -12.21
N ALA A 70 -9.17 -0.70 -13.46
CA ALA A 70 -8.65 -1.96 -13.98
C ALA A 70 -7.17 -2.06 -13.57
N PRO A 71 -6.63 -3.27 -13.33
CA PRO A 71 -5.21 -3.43 -13.04
C PRO A 71 -4.43 -2.75 -14.17
N ARG A 72 -3.95 -1.54 -13.89
CA ARG A 72 -3.08 -0.82 -14.81
C ARG A 72 -1.81 -1.62 -14.74
N THR A 73 -1.37 -2.18 -15.87
CA THR A 73 0.03 -2.53 -16.02
C THR A 73 0.79 -1.24 -15.79
N GLU A 74 1.33 -1.06 -14.59
CA GLU A 74 2.09 0.14 -14.23
C GLU A 74 3.31 0.18 -15.14
N THR A 75 3.20 1.00 -16.18
CA THR A 75 4.22 1.13 -17.21
C THR A 75 5.22 2.15 -16.69
N VAL A 76 6.45 1.70 -16.48
CA VAL A 76 7.53 2.59 -16.06
C VAL A 76 7.83 3.55 -17.20
N ARG A 77 7.79 4.85 -16.90
CA ARG A 77 8.16 5.89 -17.86
C ARG A 77 9.63 5.72 -18.27
N PRO A 78 9.97 5.75 -19.57
CA PRO A 78 11.36 5.59 -20.04
C PRO A 78 12.34 6.57 -19.38
N GLU A 79 11.88 7.79 -19.08
CA GLU A 79 12.68 8.81 -18.40
C GLU A 79 13.11 8.38 -16.99
N LEU A 80 12.25 7.66 -16.26
CA LEU A 80 12.59 7.13 -14.93
C LEU A 80 13.66 6.05 -15.03
N VAL A 81 13.59 5.20 -16.06
CA VAL A 81 14.65 4.20 -16.34
C VAL A 81 15.95 4.90 -16.70
N ALA A 82 15.90 5.94 -17.53
CA ALA A 82 17.08 6.74 -17.89
C ALA A 82 17.73 7.36 -16.64
N MET A 83 16.93 7.96 -15.75
CA MET A 83 17.41 8.54 -14.49
C MET A 83 18.06 7.49 -13.58
N LEU A 84 17.47 6.30 -13.45
CA LEU A 84 18.05 5.22 -12.67
C LEU A 84 19.42 4.79 -13.22
N ASN A 85 19.61 4.81 -14.53
CA ASN A 85 20.90 4.46 -15.15
C ASN A 85 21.99 5.52 -14.97
N LEU A 86 21.68 6.72 -14.45
CA LEU A 86 22.67 7.78 -14.19
C LEU A 86 23.38 7.61 -12.84
N VAL A 87 22.83 6.84 -11.91
CA VAL A 87 23.41 6.66 -10.58
C VAL A 87 24.30 5.43 -10.52
N SER A 88 25.44 5.54 -9.83
CA SER A 88 26.40 4.44 -9.63
C SER A 88 26.06 3.57 -8.41
N THR A 89 25.04 3.93 -7.66
CA THR A 89 24.58 3.22 -6.46
C THR A 89 23.39 2.31 -6.76
N PRO A 90 23.13 1.27 -5.93
CA PRO A 90 21.91 0.48 -6.04
C PRO A 90 20.65 1.34 -6.00
N ALA A 91 19.81 1.21 -7.02
CA ALA A 91 18.57 1.98 -7.14
C ALA A 91 17.44 1.14 -7.75
N MET A 92 16.21 1.46 -7.35
CA MET A 92 14.97 0.86 -7.84
C MET A 92 13.82 1.86 -7.72
N ALA A 93 12.76 1.65 -8.49
CA ALA A 93 11.49 2.37 -8.36
C ALA A 93 10.41 1.45 -7.79
N LEU A 94 9.61 1.97 -6.86
CA LEU A 94 8.52 1.26 -6.20
C LEU A 94 7.19 1.98 -6.46
N ASN A 95 6.08 1.24 -6.39
CA ASN A 95 4.75 1.83 -6.23
C ASN A 95 4.36 1.99 -4.75
N ASP A 96 3.16 2.49 -4.50
CA ASP A 96 2.58 2.67 -3.15
C ASP A 96 2.38 1.35 -2.39
N ARG A 97 2.37 0.21 -3.10
CA ARG A 97 2.27 -1.14 -2.53
C ARG A 97 3.61 -1.80 -2.26
N PHE A 98 4.72 -1.09 -2.47
CA PHE A 98 6.08 -1.66 -2.44
C PHE A 98 6.38 -2.68 -3.54
N ASP A 99 5.61 -2.71 -4.62
CA ASP A 99 5.98 -3.52 -5.79
C ASP A 99 7.13 -2.82 -6.52
N VAL A 100 8.20 -3.56 -6.77
CA VAL A 100 9.37 -3.12 -7.54
C VAL A 100 9.00 -3.05 -9.01
N LEU A 101 8.97 -1.84 -9.56
CA LEU A 101 8.61 -1.61 -10.95
C LEU A 101 9.81 -1.80 -11.89
N VAL A 102 10.98 -1.33 -11.46
CA VAL A 102 12.27 -1.48 -12.15
C VAL A 102 13.40 -1.41 -11.12
N ALA A 103 14.47 -2.15 -11.33
CA ALA A 103 15.66 -2.11 -10.48
C ALA A 103 16.95 -2.26 -11.30
N LEU A 104 18.02 -1.58 -10.86
CA LEU A 104 19.35 -1.79 -11.41
C LEU A 104 19.87 -3.20 -11.04
N ALA A 105 20.72 -3.77 -11.89
CA ALA A 105 21.30 -5.10 -11.68
C ALA A 105 21.95 -5.27 -10.29
N VAL A 106 22.63 -4.22 -9.81
CA VAL A 106 23.27 -4.22 -8.50
C VAL A 106 22.25 -4.20 -7.36
N ALA A 107 21.10 -3.55 -7.53
CA ALA A 107 20.01 -3.54 -6.56
C ALA A 107 19.31 -4.91 -6.49
N VAL A 108 19.07 -5.54 -7.65
CA VAL A 108 18.54 -6.93 -7.71
C VAL A 108 19.42 -7.88 -6.90
N ARG A 109 20.75 -7.80 -7.07
CA ARG A 109 21.68 -8.65 -6.32
C ARG A 109 21.74 -8.31 -4.83
N LEU A 110 21.79 -7.02 -4.49
CA LEU A 110 21.92 -6.57 -3.09
C LEU A 110 20.70 -6.96 -2.25
N PHE A 111 19.49 -6.81 -2.81
CA PHE A 111 18.24 -7.07 -2.11
C PHE A 111 17.64 -8.45 -2.43
N THR A 112 18.35 -9.30 -3.18
CA THR A 112 17.92 -10.65 -3.58
C THR A 112 16.51 -10.68 -4.18
N LEU A 113 16.20 -9.70 -5.04
CA LEU A 113 14.86 -9.53 -5.61
C LEU A 113 14.56 -10.62 -6.64
N ASP A 114 13.34 -11.17 -6.62
CA ASP A 114 12.87 -12.16 -7.59
C ASP A 114 12.41 -11.48 -8.91
N ILE A 115 13.34 -10.78 -9.57
CA ILE A 115 13.13 -10.11 -10.86
C ILE A 115 14.31 -10.32 -11.81
N ALA A 116 14.01 -10.43 -13.10
CA ALA A 116 15.05 -10.43 -14.12
C ALA A 116 15.71 -9.05 -14.20
N VAL A 117 17.04 -9.03 -14.27
CA VAL A 117 17.83 -7.79 -14.40
C VAL A 117 17.36 -7.01 -15.64
N GLY A 118 16.95 -5.76 -15.46
CA GLY A 118 16.49 -4.89 -16.54
C GLY A 118 15.06 -5.15 -17.04
N ALA A 119 14.29 -6.04 -16.40
CA ALA A 119 12.88 -6.24 -16.71
C ALA A 119 11.99 -5.30 -15.89
N VAL A 120 10.91 -4.81 -16.52
CA VAL A 120 9.77 -4.22 -15.81
C VAL A 120 9.03 -5.38 -15.14
N ALA A 121 8.98 -5.40 -13.82
CA ALA A 121 8.39 -6.53 -13.10
C ALA A 121 6.86 -6.53 -13.27
N SER A 122 6.28 -7.73 -13.32
CA SER A 122 4.84 -7.86 -13.05
C SER A 122 4.61 -7.61 -11.56
N PRO A 123 3.66 -6.74 -11.15
CA PRO A 123 3.45 -6.32 -9.76
C PRO A 123 3.36 -7.47 -8.74
N ALA A 124 2.91 -8.65 -9.16
CA ALA A 124 2.70 -9.79 -8.26
C ALA A 124 3.98 -10.50 -7.79
N ARG A 125 5.12 -10.32 -8.47
CA ARG A 125 6.33 -11.14 -8.26
C ARG A 125 7.44 -10.45 -7.47
N ALA A 126 7.38 -9.14 -7.26
CA ALA A 126 8.52 -8.39 -6.72
C ALA A 126 8.09 -7.36 -5.66
N ASN A 127 7.50 -7.82 -4.56
CA ASN A 127 7.10 -6.91 -3.47
C ASN A 127 8.25 -6.78 -2.46
N LEU A 128 8.83 -5.59 -2.33
CA LEU A 128 9.97 -5.34 -1.45
C LEU A 128 9.66 -5.60 0.02
N ALA A 129 8.42 -5.35 0.46
CA ALA A 129 8.03 -5.59 1.85
C ALA A 129 8.11 -7.08 2.22
N ARG A 130 7.84 -8.01 1.27
CA ARG A 130 8.00 -9.46 1.49
C ARG A 130 9.45 -9.91 1.62
N HIS A 131 10.41 -9.10 1.17
CA HIS A 131 11.83 -9.41 1.28
C HIS A 131 12.45 -8.83 2.55
N LEU A 132 11.86 -7.78 3.13
CA LEU A 132 12.40 -7.07 4.29
C LEU A 132 11.82 -7.56 5.63
N PHE A 133 10.67 -8.23 5.62
CA PHE A 133 9.95 -8.71 6.80
C PHE A 133 9.54 -10.17 6.64
#